data_AF-A0A9J6H0Q8-F1
#
_entry.id   AF-A0A9J6H0Q8-F1
#
_cell.length_a   1.000
_cell.length_b   1.000
_cell.length_c   1.000
_cell.angle_alpha   90.00
_cell.angle_beta   90.00
_cell.angle_gamma   90.00
#
_symmetry.space_group_name_H-M   'P 1'
#
loop_
_entity.id
_entity.type
_entity.pdbx_description
1 polymer ?
#
loop_
_entity_poly.entity_id
_entity_poly.type
_entity_poly.pdbx_seq_one_letter_code
_entity_poly.pdbx_strand_id
1 'polypeptide(L)'
;MAAAWAATGREIVANCFAHAGVKLGGADTDFPEDPADRSEAGRPPAEALASWAALRDAGNVPCGVELDDFIDADADVIAHEELSDEDIIKSVRDEENSDEDEVPDLPPPPATARVLDAFDAVRNCVAASDKVAMQLLMECENRMMAFLGRKTKQATLPELWK
;
A
#
# COMPACT_ATOMS: atom_id res chain seq x y z
N MET A 1 13.94 21.64 1.16
CA MET A 1 12.99 20.59 1.57
C MET A 1 12.67 20.57 3.07
N ALA A 2 13.25 21.43 3.92
CA ALA A 2 12.98 21.43 5.38
C ALA A 2 11.64 22.06 5.81
N ALA A 3 10.99 22.84 4.95
CA ALA A 3 9.78 23.59 5.31
C ALA A 3 8.51 22.73 5.47
N ALA A 4 8.45 21.56 4.81
CA ALA A 4 7.26 20.70 4.86
C ALA A 4 7.10 20.02 6.23
N TRP A 5 8.20 19.64 6.86
CA TRP A 5 8.21 18.96 8.16
C TRP A 5 7.88 19.88 9.34
N ALA A 6 8.25 21.16 9.25
CA ALA A 6 7.92 22.16 10.27
C ALA A 6 6.41 22.52 10.30
N ALA A 7 5.69 22.27 9.20
CA ALA A 7 4.26 22.53 9.09
C ALA A 7 3.39 21.34 9.56
N THR A 8 3.96 20.15 9.69
CA THR A 8 3.24 18.96 10.11
C THR A 8 3.14 18.93 11.63
N GLY A 9 1.96 19.25 12.16
CA GLY A 9 1.69 19.17 13.59
C GLY A 9 1.72 17.74 14.13
N ARG A 10 2.03 17.60 15.42
CA ARG A 10 2.13 16.29 16.11
C ARG A 10 0.82 15.49 16.01
N GLU A 11 -0.31 16.18 15.93
CA GLU A 11 -1.63 15.61 15.72
C GLU A 11 -1.79 14.90 14.37
N ILE A 12 -1.18 15.43 13.30
CA ILE A 12 -1.21 14.81 11.97
C ILE A 12 -0.39 13.51 12.01
N VAL A 13 0.80 13.58 12.60
CA VAL A 13 1.68 12.41 12.77
C VAL A 13 0.98 11.32 13.58
N ALA A 14 0.39 11.67 14.73
CA ALA A 14 -0.36 10.74 15.56
C ALA A 14 -1.55 10.10 14.82
N ASN A 15 -2.25 10.88 14.00
CA ASN A 15 -3.39 10.38 13.23
C ASN A 15 -2.95 9.42 12.11
N CYS A 16 -1.81 9.67 11.46
CA CYS A 16 -1.23 8.73 10.50
C CYS A 16 -0.90 7.38 11.15
N PHE A 17 -0.29 7.38 12.33
CA PHE A 17 0.00 6.15 13.08
C PHE A 17 -1.28 5.45 13.56
N ALA A 18 -2.29 6.19 14.00
CA ALA A 18 -3.58 5.63 14.38
C ALA A 18 -4.30 4.96 13.19
N HIS A 19 -4.28 5.58 12.01
CA HIS A 19 -4.82 4.98 10.78
C HIS A 19 -4.03 3.76 10.31
N ALA A 20 -2.73 3.70 10.60
CA ALA A 20 -1.89 2.52 10.36
C ALA A 20 -2.09 1.41 11.42
N GLY A 21 -2.99 1.60 12.40
CA GLY A 21 -3.28 0.62 13.44
C GLY A 21 -2.31 0.62 14.63
N VAL A 22 -1.35 1.56 14.67
CA VAL A 22 -0.42 1.72 15.79
C VAL A 22 -1.14 2.45 16.92
N LYS A 23 -1.49 1.71 17.97
CA LYS A 23 -2.09 2.28 19.20
C LYS A 23 -0.98 2.64 20.17
N LEU A 24 -0.66 3.94 20.28
CA LEU A 24 0.10 4.49 21.40
C LEU A 24 -0.79 4.47 22.65
N GLY A 25 -0.92 3.29 23.26
CA GLY A 25 -1.74 3.07 24.43
C GLY A 25 -1.20 1.90 25.24
N GLY A 26 -0.27 2.19 26.13
CA GLY A 26 0.33 1.22 27.04
C GLY A 26 1.81 1.53 27.24
N ALA A 27 2.13 2.21 28.35
CA ALA A 27 3.46 2.12 28.91
C ALA A 27 3.77 0.65 29.24
N ASP A 28 5.06 0.30 29.19
CA ASP A 28 5.65 -1.01 29.47
C ASP A 28 5.75 -1.94 28.25
N THR A 29 6.65 -1.58 27.33
CA THR A 29 7.44 -2.58 26.60
C THR A 29 8.75 -2.77 27.35
N ASP A 30 8.75 -3.69 28.31
CA ASP A 30 9.95 -4.44 28.71
C ASP A 30 10.42 -5.20 27.47
N PHE A 31 11.25 -4.55 26.65
CA PHE A 31 12.09 -5.27 25.71
C PHE A 31 13.17 -5.95 26.54
N PRO A 32 13.34 -7.29 26.44
CA PRO A 32 14.50 -7.91 27.03
C PRO A 32 15.72 -7.43 26.25
N GLU A 33 16.43 -6.43 26.78
CA GLU A 33 17.81 -6.20 26.37
C GLU A 33 18.58 -7.49 26.66
N ASP A 34 18.92 -8.25 25.61
CA ASP A 34 19.93 -9.27 25.72
C ASP A 34 21.30 -8.57 25.59
N PRO A 35 22.07 -8.40 26.68
CA PRO A 35 23.35 -7.72 26.64
C PRO A 35 24.46 -8.56 25.97
N ALA A 36 24.15 -9.76 25.46
CA ALA A 36 25.18 -10.72 25.04
C ALA A 36 25.65 -10.59 23.58
N ASP A 37 25.01 -9.80 22.71
CA ASP A 37 25.38 -9.72 21.29
C ASP A 37 26.07 -8.42 20.85
N ARG A 38 26.58 -7.63 21.82
CA ARG A 38 27.55 -6.56 21.49
C ARG A 38 28.94 -7.18 21.29
N SER A 39 29.12 -7.91 20.19
CA SER A 39 30.47 -8.29 19.75
C SER A 39 31.31 -7.02 19.52
N GLU A 40 32.57 -7.01 19.98
CA GLU A 40 33.48 -5.87 19.83
C GLU A 40 33.78 -5.47 18.36
N ALA A 41 33.19 -6.16 17.38
CA ALA A 41 33.32 -5.87 15.95
C ALA A 41 32.38 -4.75 15.44
N GLY A 42 31.41 -4.29 16.24
CA GLY A 42 30.37 -3.34 15.83
C GLY A 42 30.60 -1.86 16.20
N ARG A 43 31.74 -1.50 16.81
CA ARG A 43 31.94 -0.12 17.27
C ARG A 43 32.11 0.84 16.08
N PRO A 44 31.36 1.97 16.03
CA PRO A 44 31.53 2.96 14.96
C PRO A 44 32.97 3.47 14.90
N PRO A 45 33.55 3.67 13.69
CA PRO A 45 34.90 4.18 13.56
C PRO A 45 35.02 5.59 14.15
N ALA A 46 36.20 5.96 14.64
CA ALA A 46 36.43 7.25 15.29
C ALA A 46 36.05 8.47 14.40
N GLU A 47 36.19 8.33 13.09
CA GLU A 47 35.78 9.35 12.11
C GLU A 47 34.26 9.52 12.03
N ALA A 48 33.49 8.43 12.17
CA ALA A 48 32.03 8.49 12.22
C ALA A 48 31.55 9.18 13.50
N LEU A 49 32.18 8.89 14.65
CA LEU A 49 31.89 9.56 15.92
C LEU A 49 32.19 11.07 15.85
N ALA A 50 33.30 11.45 15.22
CA ALA A 50 33.67 12.85 15.02
C ALA A 50 32.68 13.58 14.09
N SER A 51 32.26 12.91 13.01
CA SER A 51 31.28 13.44 12.06
C SER A 51 29.91 13.60 12.70
N TRP A 52 29.49 12.63 13.52
CA TRP A 52 28.23 12.69 14.28
C TRP A 52 28.23 13.83 15.29
N ALA A 53 29.34 14.03 16.03
CA ALA A 53 29.49 15.16 16.94
C ALA A 53 29.38 16.50 16.21
N ALA A 54 30.01 16.64 15.03
CA ALA A 54 29.92 17.84 14.22
C ALA A 54 28.48 18.10 13.71
N LEU A 55 27.74 17.06 13.32
CA LEU A 55 26.34 17.18 12.92
C LEU A 55 25.45 17.61 14.09
N ARG A 56 25.70 17.08 15.29
CA ARG A 56 24.99 17.46 16.52
C ARG A 56 25.27 18.90 16.89
N ASP A 57 26.54 19.34 16.84
CA ASP A 57 26.93 20.71 17.14
C ASP A 57 26.35 21.72 16.13
N ALA A 58 26.17 21.29 14.88
CA ALA A 58 25.48 22.05 13.84
C ALA A 58 23.94 22.06 13.98
N GLY A 59 23.38 21.36 14.98
CA GLY A 59 21.94 21.28 15.23
C GLY A 59 21.17 20.38 14.27
N ASN A 60 21.85 19.50 13.53
CA ASN A 60 21.23 18.58 12.56
C ASN A 60 20.77 17.26 13.19
N VAL A 61 21.16 16.99 14.45
CA VAL A 61 20.78 15.78 15.18
C VAL A 61 19.74 16.15 16.26
N PRO A 62 18.55 15.51 16.28
CA PRO A 62 17.57 15.73 17.34
C PRO A 62 18.14 15.42 18.73
N CYS A 63 17.63 16.12 19.75
CA CYS A 63 18.05 15.88 21.13
C CYS A 63 17.68 14.45 21.56
N GLY A 64 18.63 13.71 22.10
CA GLY A 64 18.42 12.35 22.61
C GLY A 64 18.57 11.23 21.58
N VAL A 65 19.03 11.52 20.36
CA VAL A 65 19.39 10.50 19.36
C VAL A 65 20.89 10.25 19.40
N GLU A 66 21.28 9.00 19.62
CA GLU A 66 22.66 8.55 19.58
C GLU A 66 23.04 8.04 18.17
N LEU A 67 24.34 7.86 17.93
CA LEU A 67 24.82 7.38 16.63
C LEU A 67 24.34 5.94 16.35
N ASP A 68 24.29 5.12 17.39
CA ASP A 68 23.86 3.73 17.29
C ASP A 68 22.37 3.66 16.86
N ASP A 69 21.51 4.55 17.37
CA ASP A 69 20.10 4.65 16.91
C ASP A 69 19.96 4.93 15.41
N PHE A 70 20.94 5.62 14.82
CA PHE A 70 20.96 5.91 13.38
C PHE A 70 21.52 4.75 12.57
N ILE A 71 22.52 4.06 13.08
CA ILE A 71 23.15 2.91 12.42
C ILE A 71 22.20 1.70 12.45
N ASP A 72 21.57 1.47 13.59
CA ASP A 72 20.70 0.33 13.87
C ASP A 72 19.23 0.65 13.59
N ALA A 73 18.95 1.68 12.77
CA ALA A 73 17.60 2.13 12.48
C ALA A 73 16.71 1.04 11.83
N ASP A 74 17.34 0.03 11.22
CA ASP A 74 16.67 -1.13 10.62
C ASP A 74 16.89 -2.44 11.39
N ALA A 75 17.58 -2.43 12.53
CA ALA A 75 17.87 -3.65 13.31
C ALA A 75 16.59 -4.33 13.81
N ASP A 76 15.57 -3.53 14.17
CA ASP A 76 14.26 -4.02 14.62
C ASP A 76 13.23 -4.13 13.48
N VAL A 77 13.64 -3.89 12.23
CA VAL A 77 12.74 -4.09 11.09
C VAL A 77 12.52 -5.59 10.93
N ILE A 78 11.30 -6.02 11.26
CA ILE A 78 10.82 -7.36 10.94
C ILE A 78 10.75 -7.46 9.41
N ALA A 79 11.82 -7.93 8.79
CA ALA A 79 11.76 -8.43 7.44
C ALA A 79 10.74 -9.59 7.44
N HIS A 80 9.69 -9.44 6.66
CA HIS A 80 8.70 -10.50 6.47
C HIS A 80 9.43 -11.78 6.05
N GLU A 81 9.01 -12.91 6.62
CA GLU A 81 9.60 -14.22 6.35
C GLU A 81 9.73 -14.45 4.84
N GLU A 82 10.92 -14.85 4.40
CA GLU A 82 11.12 -15.36 3.05
C GLU A 82 10.31 -16.65 2.93
N LEU A 83 9.33 -16.67 2.01
CA LEU A 83 8.56 -17.89 1.72
C LEU A 83 9.55 -19.00 1.34
N SER A 84 9.43 -20.16 2.01
CA SER A 84 10.25 -21.32 1.65
C SER A 84 9.88 -21.79 0.24
N ASP A 85 10.83 -22.40 -0.47
CA ASP A 85 10.56 -23.01 -1.78
C ASP A 85 9.42 -24.04 -1.67
N GLU A 86 9.31 -24.72 -0.54
CA GLU A 86 8.21 -25.64 -0.23
C GLU A 86 6.85 -24.92 -0.13
N ASP A 87 6.78 -23.75 0.50
CA ASP A 87 5.57 -22.93 0.58
C ASP A 87 5.19 -22.33 -0.78
N ILE A 88 6.19 -21.95 -1.58
CA ILE A 88 5.99 -21.49 -2.97
C ILE A 88 5.45 -22.64 -3.83
N ILE A 89 6.06 -23.82 -3.76
CA ILE A 89 5.63 -25.00 -4.51
C ILE A 89 4.22 -25.42 -4.07
N LYS A 90 3.92 -25.36 -2.78
CA LYS A 90 2.59 -25.63 -2.25
C LYS A 90 1.57 -24.61 -2.77
N SER A 91 1.89 -23.32 -2.76
CA SER A 91 1.03 -22.27 -3.31
C SER A 91 0.74 -22.46 -4.81
N VAL A 92 1.68 -23.01 -5.60
CA VAL A 92 1.47 -23.27 -7.04
C VAL A 92 0.73 -24.60 -7.28
N ARG A 93 0.91 -25.60 -6.42
CA ARG A 93 0.30 -26.93 -6.58
C ARG A 93 -1.10 -27.03 -5.98
N ASP A 94 -1.39 -26.27 -4.92
CA ASP A 94 -2.71 -26.23 -4.30
C ASP A 94 -3.75 -25.56 -5.21
N GLU A 95 -3.38 -24.99 -6.37
CA GLU A 95 -4.35 -24.59 -7.41
C GLU A 95 -5.03 -25.78 -8.13
N GLU A 96 -4.48 -27.01 -8.08
CA GLU A 96 -5.19 -28.20 -8.60
C GLU A 96 -6.17 -28.83 -7.60
N ASN A 97 -6.14 -28.39 -6.34
CA ASN A 97 -7.11 -28.77 -5.34
C ASN A 97 -7.62 -27.55 -4.56
N SER A 98 -7.67 -26.41 -5.25
CA SER A 98 -8.52 -25.30 -4.89
C SER A 98 -9.91 -25.90 -4.90
N ASP A 99 -10.42 -26.20 -3.69
CA ASP A 99 -11.86 -26.14 -3.45
C ASP A 99 -12.31 -24.95 -4.28
N GLU A 100 -13.17 -25.20 -5.27
CA GLU A 100 -13.75 -24.15 -6.09
C GLU A 100 -14.20 -23.09 -5.10
N ASP A 101 -13.36 -22.06 -4.91
CA ASP A 101 -13.73 -20.85 -4.23
C ASP A 101 -14.92 -20.48 -5.06
N GLU A 102 -16.10 -20.71 -4.50
CA GLU A 102 -17.38 -20.41 -5.08
C GLU A 102 -17.32 -18.89 -5.18
N VAL A 103 -16.66 -18.40 -6.24
CA VAL A 103 -16.55 -17.00 -6.61
C VAL A 103 -18.00 -16.59 -6.55
N PRO A 104 -18.42 -15.78 -5.55
CA PRO A 104 -19.83 -15.56 -5.33
C PRO A 104 -20.39 -15.10 -6.64
N ASP A 105 -21.22 -15.96 -7.24
CA ASP A 105 -21.49 -15.98 -8.68
C ASP A 105 -21.79 -14.54 -9.08
N LEU A 106 -20.80 -13.86 -9.68
CA LEU A 106 -20.87 -12.41 -9.81
C LEU A 106 -22.15 -12.15 -10.59
N PRO A 107 -23.06 -11.31 -10.08
CA PRO A 107 -24.35 -11.15 -10.70
C PRO A 107 -24.11 -10.81 -12.18
N PRO A 108 -24.82 -11.50 -13.10
CA PRO A 108 -24.57 -11.34 -14.52
C PRO A 108 -24.58 -9.85 -14.85
N PRO A 109 -23.68 -9.39 -15.74
CA PRO A 109 -23.58 -7.98 -16.06
C PRO A 109 -24.97 -7.46 -16.44
N PRO A 110 -25.38 -6.29 -15.90
CA PRO A 110 -26.71 -5.76 -16.17
C PRO A 110 -26.90 -5.57 -17.67
N ALA A 111 -28.12 -5.85 -18.14
CA ALA A 111 -28.48 -5.63 -19.53
C ALA A 111 -28.14 -4.20 -19.95
N THR A 112 -27.68 -4.03 -21.19
CA THR A 112 -27.26 -2.73 -21.75
C THR A 112 -28.27 -1.62 -21.50
N ALA A 113 -29.57 -1.91 -21.62
CA ALA A 113 -30.65 -0.96 -21.33
C ALA A 113 -30.58 -0.40 -19.90
N ARG A 114 -30.36 -1.27 -18.89
CA ARG A 114 -30.26 -0.88 -17.49
C ARG A 114 -29.04 -0.02 -17.20
N VAL A 115 -27.94 -0.25 -17.92
CA VAL A 115 -26.73 0.59 -17.82
C VAL A 115 -27.03 2.00 -18.34
N LEU A 116 -27.70 2.12 -19.48
CA LEU A 116 -28.08 3.41 -20.06
C LEU A 116 -29.10 4.17 -19.19
N ASP A 117 -30.10 3.47 -18.65
CA ASP A 117 -31.07 4.05 -17.72
C ASP A 117 -30.39 4.63 -16.46
N ALA A 118 -29.34 3.97 -15.96
CA ALA A 118 -28.56 4.47 -14.83
C ALA A 118 -27.79 5.76 -15.19
N PHE A 119 -27.20 5.83 -16.39
CA PHE A 119 -26.56 7.06 -16.87
C PHE A 119 -27.57 8.19 -17.03
N ASP A 120 -28.79 7.92 -17.52
CA ASP A 120 -29.87 8.90 -17.62
C ASP A 120 -30.27 9.45 -16.25
N ALA A 121 -30.39 8.59 -15.24
CA ALA A 121 -30.70 9.00 -13.88
C ALA A 121 -29.62 9.92 -13.29
N VAL A 122 -28.34 9.55 -13.42
CA VAL A 122 -27.22 10.38 -12.94
C VAL A 122 -27.14 11.69 -13.73
N ARG A 123 -27.37 11.67 -15.04
CA ARG A 123 -27.40 12.88 -15.87
C ARG A 123 -28.46 13.86 -15.38
N ASN A 124 -29.65 13.39 -15.05
CA ASN A 124 -30.73 14.24 -14.53
C ASN A 124 -30.38 14.87 -13.17
N CYS A 125 -29.61 14.19 -12.32
CA CYS A 125 -29.14 14.74 -11.05
C CYS A 125 -28.06 15.81 -11.22
N VAL A 126 -27.13 15.60 -12.16
CA VAL A 126 -25.93 16.44 -12.30
C VAL A 126 -26.15 17.61 -13.27
N ALA A 127 -27.10 17.49 -14.20
CA ALA A 127 -27.39 18.51 -15.22
C ALA A 127 -27.75 19.89 -14.64
N ALA A 128 -28.26 19.95 -13.40
CA ALA A 128 -28.64 21.20 -12.75
C ALA A 128 -27.56 21.80 -11.84
N SER A 129 -26.49 21.07 -11.51
CA SER A 129 -25.61 21.41 -10.39
C SER A 129 -24.15 21.64 -10.75
N ASP A 130 -23.59 20.92 -11.74
CA ASP A 130 -22.14 20.96 -11.97
C ASP A 130 -21.73 20.61 -13.43
N LYS A 131 -21.08 21.58 -14.09
CA LYS A 131 -20.55 21.43 -15.47
C LYS A 131 -19.35 20.48 -15.57
N VAL A 132 -18.50 20.43 -14.55
CA VAL A 132 -17.33 19.55 -14.50
C VAL A 132 -17.79 18.11 -14.32
N ALA A 133 -18.74 17.87 -13.41
CA ALA A 133 -19.32 16.56 -13.22
C ALA A 133 -20.06 16.05 -14.47
N MET A 134 -20.77 16.93 -15.20
CA MET A 134 -21.36 16.57 -16.51
C MET A 134 -20.30 16.19 -17.56
N GLN A 135 -19.14 16.86 -17.57
CA GLN A 135 -18.06 16.54 -18.50
C GLN A 135 -17.45 15.16 -18.20
N LEU A 136 -17.21 14.85 -16.93
CA LEU A 136 -16.71 13.53 -16.50
C LEU A 136 -17.71 12.41 -16.80
N LEU A 137 -19.01 12.68 -16.60
CA LEU A 137 -20.08 11.75 -16.94
C LEU A 137 -20.09 11.42 -18.44
N MET A 138 -19.99 12.43 -19.31
CA MET A 138 -19.93 12.21 -20.76
C MET A 138 -18.71 11.39 -21.19
N GLU A 139 -17.54 11.61 -20.57
CA GLU A 139 -16.36 10.81 -20.87
C GLU A 139 -16.55 9.34 -20.46
N CYS A 140 -17.13 9.10 -19.29
CA CYS A 140 -17.47 7.77 -18.80
C CYS A 140 -18.46 7.06 -19.73
N GLU A 141 -19.53 7.76 -20.13
CA GLU A 141 -20.56 7.26 -21.05
C GLU A 141 -19.96 6.86 -22.40
N ASN A 142 -19.07 7.68 -22.98
CA ASN A 142 -18.40 7.38 -24.24
C ASN A 142 -17.53 6.10 -24.16
N ARG A 143 -16.80 5.91 -23.07
CA ARG A 143 -15.99 4.69 -22.85
C ARG A 143 -16.89 3.46 -22.70
N MET A 144 -17.99 3.58 -21.97
CA MET A 144 -18.96 2.49 -21.80
C MET A 144 -19.64 2.12 -23.12
N MET A 145 -20.03 3.09 -23.94
CA MET A 145 -20.58 2.83 -25.27
C MET A 145 -19.58 2.13 -26.18
N ALA A 146 -18.30 2.51 -26.12
CA ALA A 146 -17.24 1.80 -26.85
C ALA A 146 -17.05 0.36 -26.36
N PHE A 147 -17.21 0.10 -25.05
CA PHE A 147 -17.15 -1.25 -24.47
C PHE A 147 -18.35 -2.10 -24.91
N LEU A 148 -19.56 -1.56 -24.84
CA LEU A 148 -20.81 -2.24 -25.23
C LEU A 148 -20.89 -2.49 -26.75
N GLY A 149 -20.26 -1.63 -27.56
CA GLY A 149 -20.18 -1.80 -29.02
C GLY A 149 -19.17 -2.86 -29.47
N ARG A 150 -18.23 -3.26 -28.61
CA ARG A 150 -17.31 -4.37 -28.89
C ARG A 150 -18.07 -5.68 -28.69
N LYS A 151 -18.68 -6.18 -29.77
CA LYS A 151 -19.09 -7.59 -29.82
C LYS A 151 -17.87 -8.44 -29.52
N THR A 152 -17.86 -9.10 -28.38
CA THR A 152 -16.92 -10.18 -28.04
C THR A 152 -17.09 -11.25 -29.09
N LYS A 153 -16.27 -11.19 -30.16
CA LYS A 153 -16.04 -12.34 -31.02
C LYS A 153 -15.31 -13.33 -30.13
N GLN A 154 -16.06 -14.21 -29.47
CA GLN A 154 -15.48 -15.39 -28.86
C GLN A 154 -14.72 -16.10 -29.98
N ALA A 155 -13.39 -16.08 -29.90
CA ALA A 155 -12.56 -16.83 -30.83
C ALA A 155 -12.82 -18.30 -30.51
N THR A 156 -13.77 -18.91 -31.21
CA THR A 156 -13.86 -20.37 -31.29
C THR A 156 -12.54 -20.84 -31.89
N LEU A 157 -11.69 -21.46 -31.07
CA LEU A 157 -10.51 -22.21 -31.51
C LEU A 157 -10.99 -23.36 -32.42
N PRO A 158 -10.86 -23.28 -33.75
CA PRO A 158 -11.19 -24.40 -34.59
C PRO A 158 -10.01 -25.38 -34.53
N GLU A 159 -10.25 -26.54 -33.94
CA GLU A 159 -9.53 -27.82 -34.13
C GLU A 159 -8.04 -27.73 -34.45
N LEU A 160 -7.23 -27.43 -33.44
CA LEU A 160 -5.76 -27.57 -33.48
C LEU A 160 -5.29 -29.03 -33.29
N TRP A 161 -6.21 -29.99 -33.28
CA TRP A 161 -5.94 -31.41 -33.01
C TRP A 161 -6.59 -32.35 -34.04
N LYS A 162 -6.23 -32.21 -35.32
CA LYS A 162 -6.43 -33.26 -36.33
C LYS A 162 -5.16 -33.50 -37.13
#